data_AF-A0A8H4B492-F1
#
_entry.id   AF-A0A8H4B492-F1
#
_cell.length_a   1.000
_cell.length_b   1.000
_cell.length_c   1.000
_cell.angle_alpha   90.00
_cell.angle_beta   90.00
_cell.angle_gamma   90.00
#
_symmetry.space_group_name_H-M   'P 1'
#
loop_
_entity.id
_entity.type
_entity.pdbx_description
1 polymer ?
#
loop_
_entity_poly.entity_id
_entity_poly.type
_entity_poly.pdbx_seq_one_letter_code
_entity_poly.pdbx_strand_id
1 'polypeptide(L)'
;MGKKSSNPINSQMKKKAKASKNLTSTLFETREIKLKISPIVIISLLILLISIAIAWDKYRQQAFCQILTSDYKDKILWISVPDHKNTKDYVSLDNGAFVYRHIYMDGFEKEFNVKPIHFPIIDPDIADFLTRHNLRARILNNTEISQEYASSIFSTSETWAPIIEDTKFRVGNGTYVDDERVYVRWVNDIVKWGMFASRTLQPNELIGIFAGFITRQSDDVEYAWEFNYLADVLDDDGEIVRTCIDGKYMGNYLRFANHRDANHNGEEIYVIYDDLWYVLYIAQEEIKPHEQIFVDYGQGYWNNKQKYDFD
;
A
#
# COMPACT_ATOMS: atom_id res chain seq x y z
N MET A 1 42.65 -96.26 11.61
CA MET A 1 42.96 -95.68 12.94
C MET A 1 42.30 -94.31 13.05
N GLY A 2 41.69 -94.00 14.21
CA GLY A 2 41.29 -92.65 14.68
C GLY A 2 40.01 -92.04 14.06
N LYS A 3 38.79 -92.17 14.61
CA LYS A 3 38.12 -91.47 15.74
C LYS A 3 37.94 -89.93 15.59
N LYS A 4 36.66 -89.55 15.34
CA LYS A 4 35.80 -88.45 15.85
C LYS A 4 36.40 -87.07 16.17
N SER A 5 35.73 -86.02 15.70
CA SER A 5 35.12 -85.01 16.58
C SER A 5 34.01 -84.22 15.87
N SER A 6 32.82 -84.22 16.49
CA SER A 6 31.62 -83.48 16.10
C SER A 6 31.43 -82.30 17.05
N ASN A 7 31.21 -81.09 16.52
CA ASN A 7 30.82 -79.93 17.35
C ASN A 7 29.43 -79.38 16.92
N PRO A 8 28.46 -79.26 17.85
CA PRO A 8 27.10 -78.84 17.54
C PRO A 8 26.89 -77.36 17.93
N ILE A 9 27.04 -76.44 16.98
CA ILE A 9 26.75 -75.00 17.24
C ILE A 9 25.62 -74.45 16.35
N ASN A 10 25.15 -75.20 15.35
CA ASN A 10 24.34 -74.61 14.28
C ASN A 10 22.80 -74.68 14.44
N SER A 11 22.24 -75.07 15.60
CA SER A 11 20.78 -75.23 15.76
C SER A 11 20.08 -74.12 16.55
N GLN A 12 20.78 -73.40 17.44
CA GLN A 12 20.16 -72.34 18.26
C GLN A 12 20.04 -70.99 17.53
N MET A 13 20.94 -70.66 16.60
CA MET A 13 20.83 -69.41 15.81
C MET A 13 19.65 -69.43 14.83
N LYS A 14 19.28 -70.60 14.28
CA LYS A 14 18.12 -70.71 13.36
C LYS A 14 16.76 -70.57 14.07
N LYS A 15 16.65 -70.88 15.37
CA LYS A 15 15.38 -70.71 16.11
C LYS A 15 15.11 -69.25 16.51
N LYS A 16 16.14 -68.46 16.87
CA LYS A 16 15.96 -67.01 17.17
C LYS A 16 15.59 -66.19 15.94
N ALA A 17 16.17 -66.50 14.77
CA ALA A 17 15.83 -65.81 13.51
C ALA A 17 14.38 -66.08 13.05
N LYS A 18 13.82 -67.26 13.36
CA LYS A 18 12.44 -67.61 12.97
C LYS A 18 11.39 -67.01 13.90
N ALA A 19 11.70 -66.83 15.19
CA ALA A 19 10.82 -66.13 16.14
C ALA A 19 10.77 -64.61 15.89
N SER A 20 11.90 -63.99 15.50
CA SER A 20 11.97 -62.56 15.15
C SER A 20 11.19 -62.22 13.87
N LYS A 21 11.16 -63.11 12.88
CA LYS A 21 10.38 -62.92 11.64
C LYS A 21 8.86 -63.04 11.84
N ASN A 22 8.40 -63.80 12.84
CA ASN A 22 6.97 -63.90 13.15
C ASN A 22 6.44 -62.75 14.03
N LEU A 23 7.31 -62.06 14.77
CA LEU A 23 6.91 -60.92 15.60
C LEU A 23 6.78 -59.61 14.80
N THR A 24 7.45 -59.53 13.64
CA THR A 24 7.42 -58.35 12.75
C THR A 24 6.31 -58.41 11.70
N SER A 25 5.74 -59.59 11.41
CA SER A 25 4.63 -59.72 10.45
C SER A 25 3.25 -59.46 11.03
N THR A 26 3.12 -59.32 12.36
CA THR A 26 1.84 -59.06 13.05
C THR A 26 1.64 -57.58 13.42
N LEU A 27 2.58 -56.70 13.09
CA LEU A 27 2.53 -55.28 13.49
C LEU A 27 2.04 -54.32 12.38
N PHE A 28 1.86 -54.82 11.15
CA PHE A 28 1.32 -54.05 10.03
C PHE A 28 0.30 -54.87 9.26
N GLU A 29 -0.82 -55.21 9.90
CA GLU A 29 -2.06 -55.36 9.13
C GLU A 29 -2.39 -53.97 8.56
N THR A 30 -2.02 -53.74 7.30
CA THR A 30 -2.50 -52.59 6.53
C THR A 30 -4.01 -52.73 6.38
N ARG A 31 -4.76 -52.21 7.36
CA ARG A 31 -6.19 -51.95 7.19
C ARG A 31 -6.32 -50.94 6.06
N GLU A 32 -6.82 -51.39 4.91
CA GLU A 32 -7.29 -50.49 3.86
C GLU A 32 -8.46 -49.66 4.42
N ILE A 33 -8.16 -48.45 4.89
CA ILE A 33 -9.19 -47.49 5.28
C ILE A 33 -9.77 -46.92 3.99
N LYS A 34 -10.86 -47.53 3.50
CA LYS A 34 -11.69 -46.93 2.44
C LYS A 34 -12.47 -45.75 3.02
N LEU A 35 -11.86 -44.56 2.96
CA LEU A 35 -12.53 -43.31 3.26
C LEU A 35 -13.62 -43.04 2.20
N LYS A 36 -14.88 -43.25 2.56
CA LYS A 36 -16.02 -42.77 1.79
C LYS A 36 -16.20 -41.28 2.07
N ILE A 37 -15.55 -40.44 1.28
CA ILE A 37 -15.73 -39.00 1.35
C ILE A 37 -17.06 -38.68 0.66
N SER A 38 -18.06 -38.25 1.43
CA SER A 38 -19.33 -37.81 0.84
C SER A 38 -19.15 -36.43 0.18
N PRO A 39 -19.98 -36.08 -0.82
CA PRO A 39 -19.97 -34.73 -1.41
C PRO A 39 -20.10 -33.62 -0.36
N ILE A 40 -20.85 -33.87 0.72
CA ILE A 40 -21.00 -32.93 1.84
C ILE A 40 -19.66 -32.67 2.53
N VAL A 41 -18.87 -33.71 2.79
CA VAL A 41 -17.53 -33.56 3.40
C VAL A 41 -16.62 -32.73 2.49
N ILE A 42 -16.67 -32.93 1.17
CA ILE A 42 -15.88 -32.15 0.20
C ILE A 42 -16.29 -30.67 0.25
N ILE A 43 -17.60 -30.38 0.22
CA ILE A 43 -18.12 -29.01 0.28
C ILE A 43 -17.72 -28.34 1.60
N SER A 44 -17.88 -29.02 2.73
CA SER A 44 -17.49 -28.50 4.05
C SER A 44 -15.99 -28.21 4.12
N LEU A 45 -15.15 -29.07 3.53
CA LEU A 45 -13.70 -28.87 3.49
C LEU A 45 -13.33 -27.67 2.61
N LEU A 46 -14.04 -27.48 1.48
CA LEU A 46 -13.84 -26.35 0.58
C LEU A 46 -14.22 -25.02 1.27
N ILE A 47 -15.38 -24.99 1.95
CA ILE A 47 -15.81 -23.83 2.73
C ILE A 47 -14.77 -23.51 3.82
N LEU A 48 -14.29 -24.53 4.54
CA LEU A 48 -13.26 -24.34 5.57
C LEU A 48 -11.96 -23.78 4.99
N LEU A 49 -11.50 -24.29 3.84
CA LEU A 49 -10.30 -23.79 3.16
C LEU A 49 -10.47 -22.33 2.72
N ILE A 50 -11.64 -21.96 2.18
CA ILE A 50 -11.97 -20.58 1.81
C ILE A 50 -11.96 -19.69 3.07
N SER A 51 -12.59 -20.12 4.15
CA SER A 51 -12.60 -19.37 5.42
C SER A 51 -11.20 -19.19 6.00
N ILE A 52 -10.35 -20.23 5.94
CA ILE A 52 -8.94 -20.15 6.37
C ILE A 52 -8.16 -19.17 5.48
N ALA A 53 -8.37 -19.21 4.16
CA ALA A 53 -7.70 -18.29 3.24
C ALA A 53 -8.10 -16.83 3.51
N ILE A 54 -9.39 -16.56 3.72
CA ILE A 54 -9.89 -15.22 4.09
C ILE A 54 -9.33 -14.78 5.45
N ALA A 55 -9.34 -15.67 6.45
CA ALA A 55 -8.80 -15.36 7.77
C ALA A 55 -7.29 -15.11 7.74
N TRP A 56 -6.55 -15.87 6.94
CA TRP A 56 -5.12 -15.69 6.71
C TRP A 56 -4.82 -14.36 6.03
N ASP A 57 -5.58 -13.99 5.00
CA ASP A 57 -5.43 -12.70 4.33
C ASP A 57 -5.69 -11.53 5.28
N LYS A 58 -6.79 -11.59 6.05
CA LYS A 58 -7.09 -10.60 7.10
C LYS A 58 -5.98 -10.50 8.15
N TYR A 59 -5.51 -11.64 8.66
CA TYR A 59 -4.40 -11.67 9.63
C TYR A 59 -3.12 -11.09 9.04
N ARG A 60 -2.80 -11.41 7.78
CA ARG A 60 -1.62 -10.87 7.10
C ARG A 60 -1.73 -9.36 6.93
N GLN A 61 -2.88 -8.83 6.53
CA GLN A 61 -3.11 -7.39 6.41
C GLN A 61 -2.98 -6.70 7.79
N GLN A 62 -3.59 -7.25 8.83
CA GLN A 62 -3.52 -6.69 10.18
C GLN A 62 -2.10 -6.74 10.76
N ALA A 63 -1.40 -7.87 10.62
CA ALA A 63 -0.01 -8.00 11.05
C ALA A 63 0.91 -7.05 10.25
N PHE A 64 0.65 -6.88 8.95
CA PHE A 64 1.36 -5.92 8.12
C PHE A 64 1.12 -4.48 8.59
N CYS A 65 -0.11 -4.11 8.95
CA CYS A 65 -0.43 -2.79 9.51
C CYS A 65 0.22 -2.58 10.89
N GLN A 66 0.20 -3.59 11.77
CA GLN A 66 0.86 -3.51 13.08
C GLN A 66 2.39 -3.40 12.98
N ILE A 67 3.00 -4.11 12.04
CA ILE A 67 4.44 -3.98 11.75
C ILE A 67 4.77 -2.59 11.20
N LEU A 68 3.83 -1.94 10.52
CA LEU A 68 4.01 -0.61 9.95
C LEU A 68 3.85 0.52 10.96
N THR A 69 3.03 0.31 11.99
CA THR A 69 2.84 1.29 13.08
C THR A 69 3.80 1.10 14.25
N SER A 70 4.49 -0.05 14.35
CA SER A 70 5.54 -0.27 15.36
C SER A 70 6.93 0.10 14.83
N ASP A 71 7.58 1.09 15.46
CA ASP A 71 9.01 1.44 15.34
C ASP A 71 9.52 2.18 14.10
N TYR A 72 8.67 2.75 13.23
CA TYR A 72 9.15 3.71 12.24
C TYR A 72 9.33 5.10 12.88
N LYS A 73 10.58 5.50 13.13
CA LYS A 73 10.91 6.89 13.44
C LYS A 73 11.16 7.64 12.13
N ASP A 74 10.37 8.68 11.86
CA ASP A 74 10.60 9.53 10.69
C ASP A 74 11.99 10.17 10.81
N LYS A 75 12.81 10.03 9.76
CA LYS A 75 14.14 10.63 9.68
C LYS A 75 14.10 12.00 9.01
N ILE A 76 12.95 12.41 8.48
CA ILE A 76 12.79 13.67 7.77
C ILE A 76 12.15 14.70 8.70
N LEU A 77 12.88 15.79 8.94
CA LEU A 77 12.32 17.01 9.53
C LEU A 77 11.78 17.87 8.39
N TRP A 78 10.46 17.97 8.24
CA TRP A 78 9.83 18.86 7.24
C TRP A 78 9.70 20.29 7.73
N ILE A 79 9.52 21.22 6.78
CA ILE A 79 9.14 22.60 7.10
C ILE A 79 7.74 22.60 7.68
N SER A 80 7.62 23.10 8.91
CA SER A 80 6.35 23.32 9.61
C SER A 80 5.83 24.77 9.49
N VAL A 81 6.27 25.55 8.50
CA VAL A 81 6.04 27.00 8.46
C VAL A 81 5.18 27.42 7.26
N PRO A 82 4.04 28.08 7.49
CA PRO A 82 3.23 28.70 6.46
C PRO A 82 3.83 30.06 6.06
N ASP A 83 4.80 30.06 5.15
CA ASP A 83 5.09 31.27 4.37
C ASP A 83 5.62 30.90 2.98
N HIS A 84 4.70 30.47 2.14
CA HIS A 84 4.90 29.98 0.77
C HIS A 84 4.85 31.11 -0.27
N LYS A 85 4.86 32.39 0.17
CA LYS A 85 4.70 33.54 -0.72
C LYS A 85 5.97 33.86 -1.50
N ASN A 86 6.37 32.98 -2.42
CA ASN A 86 7.27 33.27 -3.54
C ASN A 86 8.47 34.18 -3.19
N THR A 87 9.06 34.04 -2.01
CA THR A 87 10.21 34.86 -1.62
C THR A 87 11.39 34.39 -2.45
N LYS A 88 12.07 35.33 -3.11
CA LYS A 88 13.20 35.07 -4.02
C LYS A 88 14.30 34.21 -3.37
N ASP A 89 14.34 34.17 -2.05
CA ASP A 89 15.26 33.40 -1.22
C ASP A 89 15.05 31.86 -1.32
N TYR A 90 13.89 31.38 -1.78
CA TYR A 90 13.66 29.96 -2.06
C TYR A 90 14.34 29.46 -3.34
N VAL A 91 14.65 30.38 -4.27
CA VAL A 91 15.13 30.06 -5.62
C VAL A 91 16.65 30.15 -5.73
N SER A 92 17.31 30.91 -4.85
CA SER A 92 18.76 30.93 -4.79
C SER A 92 19.25 30.12 -3.61
N LEU A 93 19.80 28.92 -3.85
CA LEU A 93 20.90 28.33 -3.09
C LEU A 93 21.24 26.97 -3.70
N ASP A 94 22.11 27.01 -4.69
CA ASP A 94 22.81 25.84 -5.21
C ASP A 94 24.31 26.02 -4.92
N ASN A 95 24.93 25.11 -4.16
CA ASN A 95 26.38 25.00 -3.93
C ASN A 95 26.78 23.73 -3.14
N GLY A 96 26.12 22.57 -3.36
CA GLY A 96 26.43 21.37 -2.58
C GLY A 96 26.24 20.05 -3.32
N ALA A 97 27.09 19.06 -3.01
CA ALA A 97 27.20 17.74 -3.65
C ALA A 97 25.93 16.85 -3.64
N PHE A 98 24.83 17.29 -3.00
CA PHE A 98 23.56 16.56 -2.94
C PHE A 98 22.65 16.75 -4.16
N VAL A 99 23.00 17.69 -5.06
CA VAL A 99 22.26 17.97 -6.31
C VAL A 99 22.22 16.76 -7.25
N TYR A 100 23.24 15.89 -7.20
CA TYR A 100 23.41 14.79 -8.16
C TYR A 100 22.84 13.45 -7.69
N ARG A 101 22.38 13.35 -6.43
CA ARG A 101 21.87 12.08 -5.92
C ARG A 101 20.39 11.96 -6.25
N HIS A 102 20.06 11.07 -7.18
CA HIS A 102 18.69 10.67 -7.45
C HIS A 102 18.33 9.52 -6.53
N ILE A 103 17.22 9.66 -5.81
CA ILE A 103 16.66 8.62 -4.95
C ILE A 103 15.35 8.16 -5.59
N TYR A 104 15.35 6.92 -6.07
CA TYR A 104 14.16 6.25 -6.60
C TYR A 104 13.49 5.42 -5.50
N MET A 105 12.33 4.83 -5.81
CA MET A 105 11.49 4.11 -4.84
C MET A 105 12.22 2.99 -4.09
N ASP A 106 13.16 2.29 -4.74
CA ASP A 106 13.98 1.24 -4.13
C ASP A 106 14.93 1.76 -3.02
N GLY A 107 15.26 3.05 -3.05
CA GLY A 107 16.07 3.73 -2.05
C GLY A 107 15.29 4.28 -0.86
N PHE A 108 13.95 4.31 -0.89
CA PHE A 108 13.14 5.06 0.07
C PHE A 108 13.27 4.54 1.50
N GLU A 109 13.24 3.22 1.69
CA GLU A 109 13.33 2.63 3.02
C GLU A 109 14.69 2.96 3.67
N LYS A 110 15.76 2.92 2.88
CA LYS A 110 17.11 3.25 3.37
C LYS A 110 17.27 4.72 3.71
N GLU A 111 16.85 5.61 2.82
CA GLU A 111 17.12 7.04 2.92
C GLU A 111 16.13 7.77 3.82
N PHE A 112 14.86 7.41 3.74
CA PHE A 112 13.77 8.13 4.39
C PHE A 112 13.12 7.34 5.53
N ASN A 113 13.44 6.04 5.67
CA ASN A 113 12.69 5.14 6.54
C ASN A 113 11.20 5.08 6.16
N VAL A 114 10.94 5.06 4.85
CA VAL A 114 9.59 5.04 4.28
C VAL A 114 9.45 3.77 3.46
N LYS A 115 8.43 2.98 3.77
CA LYS A 115 8.16 1.77 3.00
C LYS A 115 7.60 2.14 1.63
N PRO A 116 8.28 1.76 0.53
CA PRO A 116 7.79 2.06 -0.81
C PRO A 116 6.53 1.24 -1.10
N ILE A 117 5.43 1.92 -1.44
CA ILE A 117 4.19 1.33 -1.94
C ILE A 117 3.73 2.11 -3.16
N HIS A 118 3.17 1.43 -4.17
CA HIS A 118 2.75 2.07 -5.44
C HIS A 118 1.24 2.25 -5.58
N PHE A 119 0.48 1.82 -4.55
CA PHE A 119 -0.97 1.95 -4.51
C PHE A 119 -1.42 2.09 -3.04
N PRO A 120 -2.49 2.86 -2.75
CA PRO A 120 -2.99 3.01 -1.39
C PRO A 120 -3.32 1.67 -0.72
N ILE A 121 -3.08 1.61 0.60
CA ILE A 121 -3.41 0.45 1.44
C ILE A 121 -4.47 0.88 2.44
N ILE A 122 -5.58 0.15 2.50
CA ILE A 122 -6.68 0.45 3.42
C ILE A 122 -6.40 -0.19 4.78
N ASP A 123 -6.54 0.60 5.84
CA ASP A 123 -6.52 0.11 7.21
C ASP A 123 -7.73 -0.83 7.46
N PRO A 124 -7.50 -2.09 7.89
CA PRO A 124 -8.57 -3.01 8.22
C PRO A 124 -9.60 -2.45 9.22
N ASP A 125 -9.20 -1.53 10.09
CA ASP A 125 -10.08 -0.88 11.08
C ASP A 125 -11.16 0.00 10.43
N ILE A 126 -10.93 0.54 9.23
CA ILE A 126 -11.92 1.36 8.50
C ILE A 126 -12.51 0.68 7.27
N ALA A 127 -11.99 -0.49 6.88
CA ALA A 127 -12.40 -1.18 5.65
C ALA A 127 -13.91 -1.43 5.60
N ASP A 128 -14.53 -1.83 6.71
CA ASP A 128 -15.96 -2.12 6.79
C ASP A 128 -16.82 -0.85 6.61
N PHE A 129 -16.34 0.32 7.02
CA PHE A 129 -17.02 1.60 6.74
C PHE A 129 -16.92 1.97 5.26
N LEU A 130 -15.73 1.78 4.66
CA LEU A 130 -15.48 2.09 3.26
C LEU A 130 -16.31 1.22 2.30
N THR A 131 -16.45 -0.08 2.60
CA THR A 131 -17.28 -0.99 1.77
C THR A 131 -18.76 -0.61 1.72
N ARG A 132 -19.25 0.16 2.69
CA ARG A 132 -20.65 0.61 2.79
C ARG A 132 -20.81 2.10 2.52
N HIS A 133 -19.72 2.77 2.14
CA HIS A 133 -19.66 4.21 2.00
C HIS A 133 -20.59 4.76 0.90
N ASN A 134 -20.83 3.98 -0.17
CA ASN A 134 -21.70 4.32 -1.31
C ASN A 134 -21.46 5.76 -1.82
N LEU A 135 -20.18 6.07 -2.03
CA LEU A 135 -19.67 7.41 -2.28
C LEU A 135 -20.40 8.09 -3.44
N ARG A 136 -20.55 7.38 -4.56
CA ARG A 136 -21.18 7.94 -5.75
C ARG A 136 -22.60 8.40 -5.49
N ALA A 137 -23.41 7.59 -4.83
CA ALA A 137 -24.80 7.95 -4.52
C ALA A 137 -24.86 9.15 -3.56
N ARG A 138 -23.93 9.23 -2.60
CA ARG A 138 -23.88 10.32 -1.63
C ARG A 138 -23.50 11.65 -2.26
N ILE A 139 -22.55 11.66 -3.19
CA ILE A 139 -22.22 12.88 -3.94
C ILE A 139 -23.43 13.33 -4.77
N LEU A 140 -24.10 12.41 -5.48
CA LEU A 140 -25.27 12.73 -6.31
C LEU A 140 -26.44 13.30 -5.50
N ASN A 141 -26.62 12.81 -4.27
CA ASN A 141 -27.70 13.23 -3.37
C ASN A 141 -27.34 14.42 -2.48
N ASN A 142 -26.09 14.89 -2.51
CA ASN A 142 -25.67 16.02 -1.69
C ASN A 142 -26.19 17.34 -2.29
N THR A 143 -26.99 18.08 -1.52
CA THR A 143 -27.60 19.35 -1.95
C THR A 143 -26.64 20.54 -1.91
N GLU A 144 -25.50 20.41 -1.22
CA GLU A 144 -24.47 21.45 -1.11
C GLU A 144 -23.48 21.42 -2.27
N ILE A 145 -23.38 20.28 -2.96
CA ILE A 145 -22.50 20.11 -4.12
C ILE A 145 -23.27 20.51 -5.38
N SER A 146 -22.68 21.39 -6.20
CA SER A 146 -23.28 21.74 -7.48
C SER A 146 -23.26 20.53 -8.44
N GLN A 147 -24.36 20.34 -9.16
CA GLN A 147 -24.49 19.20 -10.08
C GLN A 147 -23.48 19.25 -11.23
N GLU A 148 -23.08 20.45 -11.66
CA GLU A 148 -22.02 20.66 -12.65
C GLU A 148 -20.66 20.16 -12.13
N TYR A 149 -20.33 20.49 -10.88
CA TYR A 149 -19.07 20.07 -10.27
C TYR A 149 -19.03 18.55 -10.02
N ALA A 150 -20.12 17.98 -9.50
CA ALA A 150 -20.25 16.52 -9.37
C ALA A 150 -20.11 15.80 -10.73
N SER A 151 -20.73 16.34 -11.79
CA SER A 151 -20.62 15.79 -13.15
C SER A 151 -19.19 15.86 -13.68
N SER A 152 -18.48 16.95 -13.43
CA SER A 152 -17.06 17.11 -13.79
C SER A 152 -16.21 16.01 -13.14
N ILE A 153 -16.41 15.77 -11.85
CA ILE A 153 -15.68 14.71 -11.12
C ILE A 153 -15.98 13.33 -11.69
N PHE A 154 -17.24 13.01 -11.99
CA PHE A 154 -17.58 11.71 -12.59
C PHE A 154 -16.99 11.55 -13.99
N SER A 155 -17.01 12.60 -14.81
CA SER A 155 -16.36 12.59 -16.13
C SER A 155 -14.85 12.37 -16.03
N THR A 156 -14.17 13.09 -15.13
CA THR A 156 -12.76 12.88 -14.83
C THR A 156 -12.53 11.45 -14.33
N SER A 157 -13.41 10.94 -13.48
CA SER A 157 -13.29 9.61 -12.92
C SER A 157 -13.41 8.50 -13.96
N GLU A 158 -14.35 8.63 -14.90
CA GLU A 158 -14.49 7.70 -16.03
C GLU A 158 -13.24 7.67 -16.91
N THR A 159 -12.56 8.81 -17.06
CA THR A 159 -11.32 8.93 -17.84
C THR A 159 -10.16 8.18 -17.17
N TRP A 160 -10.03 8.27 -15.85
CA TRP A 160 -8.87 7.78 -15.10
C TRP A 160 -9.07 6.41 -14.44
N ALA A 161 -10.32 5.94 -14.28
CA ALA A 161 -10.65 4.65 -13.69
C ALA A 161 -9.88 3.45 -14.31
N PRO A 162 -9.72 3.33 -15.64
CA PRO A 162 -8.97 2.22 -16.23
C PRO A 162 -7.49 2.17 -15.79
N ILE A 163 -6.88 3.33 -15.56
CA ILE A 163 -5.48 3.45 -15.12
C ILE A 163 -5.35 3.01 -13.66
N ILE A 164 -6.33 3.36 -12.82
CA ILE A 164 -6.38 2.93 -11.41
C ILE A 164 -6.56 1.42 -11.32
N GLU A 165 -7.50 0.87 -12.09
CA GLU A 165 -7.76 -0.58 -12.17
C GLU A 165 -6.50 -1.35 -12.59
N ASP A 166 -5.87 -0.95 -13.69
CA ASP A 166 -4.67 -1.59 -14.20
C ASP A 166 -3.51 -1.50 -13.19
N THR A 167 -3.32 -0.35 -12.56
CA THR A 167 -2.28 -0.16 -11.54
C THR A 167 -2.55 -1.04 -10.31
N LYS A 168 -3.79 -1.04 -9.79
CA LYS A 168 -4.21 -1.92 -8.67
C LYS A 168 -3.93 -3.38 -8.99
N PHE A 169 -4.29 -3.83 -10.19
CA PHE A 169 -4.06 -5.20 -10.65
C PHE A 169 -2.58 -5.56 -10.72
N ARG A 170 -1.77 -4.71 -11.38
CA ARG A 170 -0.32 -4.92 -11.51
C ARG A 170 0.42 -4.87 -10.17
N VAL A 171 -0.02 -4.04 -9.24
CA VAL A 171 0.56 -4.00 -7.89
C VAL A 171 0.18 -5.27 -7.12
N GLY A 172 -1.10 -5.65 -7.14
CA GLY A 172 -1.60 -6.82 -6.40
C GLY A 172 -1.03 -8.16 -6.88
N ASN A 173 -0.72 -8.29 -8.17
CA ASN A 173 -0.11 -9.51 -8.73
C ASN A 173 1.43 -9.47 -8.75
N GLY A 174 2.06 -8.37 -8.32
CA GLY A 174 3.51 -8.20 -8.30
C GLY A 174 4.16 -7.96 -9.67
N THR A 175 3.41 -7.56 -10.70
CA THR A 175 3.94 -7.24 -12.03
C THR A 175 4.09 -5.74 -12.28
N TYR A 176 3.77 -4.90 -11.31
CA TYR A 176 4.00 -3.46 -11.40
C TYR A 176 5.51 -3.17 -11.46
N VAL A 177 5.88 -2.33 -12.41
CA VAL A 177 7.25 -1.85 -12.60
C VAL A 177 7.18 -0.33 -12.55
N ASP A 178 7.88 0.25 -11.58
CA ASP A 178 8.14 1.69 -11.57
C ASP A 178 9.04 2.01 -12.77
N ASP A 179 8.59 2.91 -13.64
CA ASP A 179 9.33 3.30 -14.83
C ASP A 179 10.35 4.42 -14.56
N GLU A 180 10.57 4.74 -13.28
CA GLU A 180 11.56 5.71 -12.82
C GLU A 180 11.35 7.10 -13.43
N ARG A 181 10.12 7.45 -13.86
CA ARG A 181 9.78 8.74 -14.48
C ARG A 181 10.04 9.93 -13.55
N VAL A 182 10.10 9.67 -12.26
CA VAL A 182 10.30 10.63 -11.18
C VAL A 182 11.39 10.12 -10.23
N TYR A 183 12.15 11.05 -9.67
CA TYR A 183 13.08 10.79 -8.57
C TYR A 183 12.98 11.88 -7.51
N VAL A 184 13.46 11.57 -6.31
CA VAL A 184 13.59 12.52 -5.20
C VAL A 184 15.04 12.96 -5.09
N ARG A 185 15.26 14.26 -4.85
CA ARG A 185 16.57 14.79 -4.48
C ARG A 185 16.45 15.92 -3.47
N TRP A 186 17.58 16.24 -2.85
CA TRP A 186 17.69 17.39 -1.98
C TRP A 186 17.56 18.70 -2.78
N VAL A 187 16.81 19.64 -2.22
CA VAL A 187 16.57 20.98 -2.76
C VAL A 187 17.48 21.97 -2.04
N ASN A 188 17.25 22.22 -0.74
CA ASN A 188 18.07 23.11 0.10
C ASN A 188 17.74 22.91 1.60
N ASP A 189 18.42 23.63 2.49
CA ASP A 189 18.19 23.55 3.93
C ASP A 189 16.83 24.05 4.40
N ILE A 190 16.09 24.75 3.56
CA ILE A 190 14.72 25.19 3.85
C ILE A 190 13.78 24.06 3.43
N VAL A 191 13.59 23.85 2.12
CA VAL A 191 12.63 22.90 1.50
C VAL A 191 12.97 21.43 1.75
N LYS A 192 14.24 21.12 2.05
CA LYS A 192 14.76 19.77 2.23
C LYS A 192 14.69 18.96 0.94
N TRP A 193 13.60 18.22 0.72
CA TRP A 193 13.48 17.26 -0.37
C TRP A 193 12.46 17.73 -1.41
N GLY A 194 12.63 17.26 -2.64
CA GLY A 194 11.73 17.60 -3.73
C GLY A 194 11.64 16.48 -4.74
N MET A 195 10.51 16.46 -5.44
CA MET A 195 10.21 15.55 -6.54
C MET A 195 10.63 16.16 -7.88
N PHE A 196 11.31 15.38 -8.73
CA PHE A 196 11.88 15.85 -9.99
C PHE A 196 11.60 14.86 -11.12
N ALA A 197 11.40 15.38 -12.33
CA ALA A 197 11.21 14.55 -13.51
C ALA A 197 12.55 13.96 -13.99
N SER A 198 12.62 12.65 -14.25
CA SER A 198 13.81 12.00 -14.82
C SER A 198 13.87 12.11 -16.35
N ARG A 199 12.71 12.31 -16.97
CA ARG A 199 12.50 12.48 -18.41
C ARG A 199 11.49 13.59 -18.67
N THR A 200 11.28 13.95 -19.93
CA THR A 200 10.17 14.82 -20.28
C THR A 200 8.83 14.13 -19.95
N LEU A 201 7.97 14.82 -19.22
CA LEU A 201 6.57 14.47 -19.00
C LEU A 201 5.70 15.36 -19.87
N GLN A 202 4.76 14.78 -20.60
CA GLN A 202 3.86 15.51 -21.49
C GLN A 202 2.63 16.05 -20.73
N PRO A 203 1.98 17.12 -21.21
CA PRO A 203 0.73 17.59 -20.62
C PRO A 203 -0.32 16.46 -20.52
N ASN A 204 -1.02 16.40 -19.40
CA ASN A 204 -1.97 15.35 -18.99
C ASN A 204 -1.36 13.95 -18.83
N GLU A 205 -0.04 13.81 -18.83
CA GLU A 205 0.59 12.54 -18.50
C GLU A 205 0.46 12.25 -17.00
N LEU A 206 0.10 11.01 -16.65
CA LEU A 206 0.10 10.55 -15.26
C LEU A 206 1.50 10.66 -14.66
N ILE A 207 1.63 11.25 -13.48
CA ILE A 207 2.84 11.22 -12.67
C ILE A 207 2.77 10.04 -11.68
N GLY A 208 1.61 9.83 -11.06
CA GLY A 208 1.32 8.65 -10.25
C GLY A 208 0.00 8.74 -9.51
N ILE A 209 -0.32 7.68 -8.75
CA ILE A 209 -1.44 7.65 -7.79
C ILE A 209 -0.84 7.87 -6.41
N PHE A 210 -1.27 8.90 -5.67
CA PHE A 210 -0.77 9.17 -4.33
C PHE A 210 -1.02 7.97 -3.44
N ALA A 211 0.05 7.33 -2.97
CA ALA A 211 -0.03 6.11 -2.18
C ALA A 211 0.35 6.41 -0.74
N GLY A 212 -0.44 5.85 0.17
CA GLY A 212 -0.26 5.94 1.62
C GLY A 212 -1.15 4.92 2.32
N PHE A 213 -1.16 4.99 3.64
CA PHE A 213 -2.06 4.23 4.49
C PHE A 213 -3.37 4.99 4.67
N ILE A 214 -4.47 4.45 4.16
CA ILE A 214 -5.80 5.04 4.33
C ILE A 214 -6.29 4.67 5.73
N THR A 215 -6.28 5.62 6.66
CA THR A 215 -6.55 5.37 8.07
C THR A 215 -7.29 6.54 8.73
N ARG A 216 -7.88 6.28 9.90
CA ARG A 216 -8.40 7.28 10.84
C ARG A 216 -7.47 7.58 12.00
N GLN A 217 -6.27 6.99 11.99
CA GLN A 217 -5.27 7.07 13.06
C GLN A 217 -3.97 7.64 12.48
N SER A 218 -3.94 8.93 12.18
CA SER A 218 -2.69 9.62 11.78
C SER A 218 -2.07 10.26 13.02
N ASP A 219 -0.78 10.06 13.23
CA ASP A 219 -0.03 10.75 14.31
C ASP A 219 0.52 12.12 13.86
N ASP A 220 0.39 12.42 12.56
CA ASP A 220 0.91 13.60 11.91
C ASP A 220 0.12 13.84 10.62
N VAL A 221 -0.24 15.10 10.37
CA VAL A 221 -1.08 15.53 9.25
C VAL A 221 -0.26 16.11 8.11
N GLU A 222 1.06 16.25 8.26
CA GLU A 222 1.95 16.84 7.24
C GLU A 222 2.03 16.00 5.96
N TYR A 223 1.74 14.71 6.03
CA TYR A 223 1.74 13.80 4.88
C TYR A 223 0.37 13.21 4.57
N ALA A 224 -0.67 13.77 5.20
CA ALA A 224 -2.03 13.28 5.11
C ALA A 224 -2.79 14.02 4.01
N TRP A 225 -3.18 13.31 2.97
CA TRP A 225 -4.16 13.83 2.01
C TRP A 225 -5.58 13.58 2.51
N GLU A 226 -6.47 14.53 2.25
CA GLU A 226 -7.87 14.43 2.58
C GLU A 226 -8.51 13.26 1.83
N PHE A 227 -9.05 12.29 2.57
CA PHE A 227 -9.86 11.22 1.97
C PHE A 227 -11.34 11.59 1.92
N ASN A 228 -11.79 12.47 2.83
CA ASN A 228 -13.19 12.92 2.95
C ASN A 228 -13.51 14.15 2.09
N TYR A 229 -13.06 14.19 0.83
CA TYR A 229 -13.06 15.42 0.03
C TYR A 229 -14.45 16.07 -0.15
N LEU A 230 -15.44 15.31 -0.66
CA LEU A 230 -16.82 15.81 -0.87
C LEU A 230 -17.89 15.05 -0.11
N ALA A 231 -17.51 13.95 0.54
CA ALA A 231 -18.41 13.16 1.35
C ALA A 231 -17.63 12.52 2.49
N ASP A 232 -18.12 12.71 3.70
CA ASP A 232 -17.53 12.12 4.91
C ASP A 232 -17.74 10.60 4.93
N VAL A 233 -16.75 9.82 5.38
CA VAL A 233 -16.99 8.41 5.70
C VAL A 233 -17.81 8.37 6.98
N LEU A 234 -18.83 7.50 7.04
CA LEU A 234 -19.74 7.42 8.18
C LEU A 234 -19.67 6.02 8.80
N ASP A 235 -19.87 5.94 10.11
CA ASP A 235 -20.06 4.68 10.82
C ASP A 235 -21.54 4.22 10.83
N ASP A 236 -21.83 3.18 11.62
CA ASP A 236 -23.16 2.58 11.73
C ASP A 236 -24.19 3.48 12.40
N ASP A 237 -23.72 4.40 13.24
CA ASP A 237 -24.54 5.37 13.95
C ASP A 237 -24.72 6.67 13.14
N GLY A 238 -24.03 6.77 11.99
CA GLY A 238 -24.05 7.93 11.11
C GLY A 238 -23.05 9.02 11.50
N GLU A 239 -22.13 8.72 12.40
CA GLU A 239 -21.10 9.64 12.86
C GLU A 239 -19.92 9.67 11.87
N ILE A 240 -19.24 10.82 11.81
CA ILE A 240 -18.15 11.05 10.85
C ILE A 240 -16.89 10.28 11.26
N VAL A 241 -16.46 9.37 10.40
CA VAL A 241 -15.17 8.69 10.47
C VAL A 241 -14.14 9.50 9.68
N ARG A 242 -13.45 10.41 10.36
CA ARG A 242 -12.36 11.20 9.76
C ARG A 242 -11.25 10.26 9.28
N THR A 243 -11.03 10.27 7.97
CA THR A 243 -10.10 9.40 7.26
C THR A 243 -9.16 10.26 6.42
N CYS A 244 -7.91 9.83 6.32
CA CYS A 244 -6.91 10.44 5.44
C CYS A 244 -6.07 9.37 4.74
N ILE A 245 -5.34 9.77 3.71
CA ILE A 245 -4.29 8.95 3.08
C ILE A 245 -2.95 9.41 3.67
N ASP A 246 -2.43 8.68 4.64
CA ASP A 246 -1.19 9.01 5.34
C ASP A 246 0.04 8.43 4.61
N GLY A 247 0.85 9.31 4.05
CA GLY A 247 2.09 8.95 3.35
C GLY A 247 3.32 8.81 4.25
N LYS A 248 3.23 9.03 5.57
CA LYS A 248 4.38 9.26 6.47
C LYS A 248 5.35 8.10 6.59
N TYR A 249 4.86 6.90 6.88
CA TYR A 249 5.71 5.71 7.07
C TYR A 249 5.66 4.74 5.88
N MET A 250 4.66 4.89 5.01
CA MET A 250 4.58 4.16 3.76
C MET A 250 3.98 5.06 2.69
N GLY A 251 4.55 5.04 1.49
CA GLY A 251 4.02 5.83 0.38
C GLY A 251 4.91 5.76 -0.85
N ASN A 252 4.71 6.70 -1.77
CA ASN A 252 5.54 6.85 -2.95
C ASN A 252 6.14 8.26 -3.08
N TYR A 253 6.86 8.49 -4.17
CA TYR A 253 7.54 9.74 -4.47
C TYR A 253 6.62 10.98 -4.47
N LEU A 254 5.30 10.82 -4.62
CA LEU A 254 4.36 11.94 -4.68
C LEU A 254 4.28 12.73 -3.36
N ARG A 255 4.61 12.11 -2.22
CA ARG A 255 4.73 12.83 -0.93
C ARG A 255 5.84 13.88 -0.88
N PHE A 256 6.72 13.90 -1.89
CA PHE A 256 7.83 14.85 -2.00
C PHE A 256 7.57 15.95 -3.04
N ALA A 257 6.40 15.96 -3.68
CA ALA A 257 5.98 17.09 -4.49
C ALA A 257 5.76 18.28 -3.57
N ASN A 258 6.39 19.43 -3.86
CA ASN A 258 6.25 20.60 -3.01
C ASN A 258 5.10 21.49 -3.49
N HIS A 259 4.52 22.22 -2.56
CA HIS A 259 3.50 23.23 -2.86
C HIS A 259 4.06 24.43 -3.63
N ARG A 260 3.27 24.94 -4.58
CA ARG A 260 3.45 26.27 -5.17
C ARG A 260 2.10 26.84 -5.67
N ASP A 261 1.68 27.97 -5.12
CA ASP A 261 0.43 28.66 -5.52
C ASP A 261 0.36 28.98 -7.02
N ALA A 262 1.45 29.52 -7.59
CA ALA A 262 1.48 30.00 -8.98
C ALA A 262 2.63 29.37 -9.76
N ASN A 263 2.38 28.95 -11.00
CA ASN A 263 3.35 28.23 -11.84
C ASN A 263 3.78 26.90 -11.20
N HIS A 264 2.84 26.20 -10.55
CA HIS A 264 2.95 24.75 -10.41
C HIS A 264 2.83 24.11 -11.80
N ASN A 265 3.52 22.99 -12.00
CA ASN A 265 3.60 22.29 -13.28
C ASN A 265 2.99 20.88 -13.21
N GLY A 266 2.61 20.43 -12.01
CA GLY A 266 1.75 19.29 -11.76
C GLY A 266 0.41 19.71 -11.16
N GLU A 267 -0.59 18.86 -11.34
CA GLU A 267 -1.96 19.04 -10.83
C GLU A 267 -2.40 17.77 -10.11
N GLU A 268 -2.97 17.92 -8.92
CA GLU A 268 -3.65 16.88 -8.17
C GLU A 268 -5.13 16.82 -8.56
N ILE A 269 -5.61 15.62 -8.88
CA ILE A 269 -7.02 15.38 -9.22
C ILE A 269 -7.60 14.27 -8.35
N TYR A 270 -8.86 14.47 -7.93
CA TYR A 270 -9.63 13.46 -7.21
C TYR A 270 -10.44 12.62 -8.18
N VAL A 271 -10.24 11.31 -8.13
CA VAL A 271 -10.90 10.32 -8.98
C VAL A 271 -11.65 9.31 -8.12
N ILE A 272 -12.87 8.98 -8.54
CA ILE A 272 -13.69 7.94 -7.94
C ILE A 272 -13.52 6.65 -8.72
N TYR A 273 -13.11 5.59 -8.04
CA TYR A 273 -13.10 4.23 -8.59
C TYR A 273 -13.52 3.26 -7.49
N ASP A 274 -14.41 2.30 -7.81
CA ASP A 274 -14.88 1.30 -6.83
C ASP A 274 -15.43 1.94 -5.53
N ASP A 275 -16.18 3.05 -5.68
CA ASP A 275 -16.73 3.87 -4.58
C ASP A 275 -15.71 4.44 -3.57
N LEU A 276 -14.44 4.54 -3.97
CA LEU A 276 -13.37 5.16 -3.18
C LEU A 276 -12.75 6.34 -3.91
N TRP A 277 -12.25 7.30 -3.12
CA TRP A 277 -11.41 8.38 -3.62
C TRP A 277 -9.98 7.91 -3.84
N TYR A 278 -9.41 8.32 -4.98
CA TYR A 278 -8.00 8.22 -5.30
C TYR A 278 -7.50 9.61 -5.70
N VAL A 279 -6.31 9.96 -5.21
CA VAL A 279 -5.62 11.19 -5.59
C VAL A 279 -4.59 10.85 -6.65
N LEU A 280 -4.72 11.43 -7.83
CA LEU A 280 -3.78 11.26 -8.94
C LEU A 280 -3.01 12.56 -9.15
N TYR A 281 -1.74 12.46 -9.49
CA TYR A 281 -0.95 13.61 -9.94
C TYR A 281 -0.74 13.48 -11.44
N ILE A 282 -1.03 14.55 -12.17
CA ILE A 282 -0.84 14.65 -13.62
C ILE A 282 0.05 15.85 -13.94
N ALA A 283 0.76 15.81 -15.06
CA ALA A 283 1.51 16.97 -15.54
C ALA A 283 0.54 17.98 -16.17
N GLN A 284 0.54 19.23 -15.69
CA GLN A 284 -0.32 20.30 -16.22
C GLN A 284 0.23 20.88 -17.52
N GLU A 285 1.57 20.89 -17.63
CA GLU A 285 2.32 21.35 -18.79
C GLU A 285 3.47 20.38 -19.11
N GLU A 286 4.26 20.68 -20.13
CA GLU A 286 5.48 19.91 -20.38
C GLU A 286 6.47 20.14 -19.22
N ILE A 287 6.88 19.05 -18.56
CA ILE A 287 7.91 19.10 -17.50
C ILE A 287 9.18 18.46 -18.05
N LYS A 288 10.28 19.22 -18.08
CA LYS A 288 11.56 18.76 -18.64
C LYS A 288 12.36 17.93 -17.62
N PRO A 289 13.33 17.13 -18.09
CA PRO A 289 14.24 16.42 -17.19
C PRO A 289 14.90 17.38 -16.21
N HIS A 290 14.95 16.97 -14.94
CA HIS A 290 15.51 17.70 -13.80
C HIS A 290 14.74 18.95 -13.36
N GLU A 291 13.59 19.25 -13.96
CA GLU A 291 12.67 20.23 -13.41
C GLU A 291 11.99 19.65 -12.16
N GLN A 292 11.88 20.50 -11.13
CA GLN A 292 11.13 20.14 -9.94
C GLN A 292 9.64 20.15 -10.27
N ILE A 293 8.93 19.15 -9.77
CA ILE A 293 7.48 19.04 -9.89
C ILE A 293 6.88 19.69 -8.66
N PHE A 294 6.05 20.70 -8.89
CA PHE A 294 5.26 21.38 -7.88
C PHE A 294 3.78 21.14 -8.16
N VAL A 295 2.98 21.10 -7.10
CA VAL A 295 1.52 21.05 -7.15
C VAL A 295 0.93 22.20 -6.34
N ASP A 296 -0.33 22.53 -6.57
CA ASP A 296 -1.08 23.29 -5.59
C ASP A 296 -1.51 22.34 -4.47
N TYR A 297 -1.49 22.76 -3.21
CA TYR A 297 -2.06 21.94 -2.13
C TYR A 297 -3.52 22.32 -1.89
N GLY A 298 -3.94 23.47 -2.42
CA GLY A 298 -5.23 24.07 -2.16
C GLY A 298 -5.37 24.53 -0.71
N GLN A 299 -6.39 25.36 -0.48
CA GLN A 299 -6.70 25.85 0.86
C GLN A 299 -7.13 24.72 1.81
N GLY A 300 -7.70 23.64 1.26
CA GLY A 300 -8.16 22.48 2.01
C GLY A 300 -7.03 21.85 2.83
N TYR A 301 -5.87 21.57 2.22
CA TYR A 301 -4.71 21.02 2.92
C TYR A 301 -4.29 21.87 4.12
N TRP A 302 -4.19 23.19 3.94
CA TRP A 302 -3.77 24.11 5.00
C TRP A 302 -4.79 24.21 6.14
N ASN A 303 -6.08 24.18 5.82
CA ASN A 303 -7.16 24.17 6.80
C ASN A 303 -7.26 22.82 7.52
N ASN A 304 -6.97 21.72 6.80
CA ASN A 304 -7.09 20.35 7.30
C ASN A 304 -6.07 20.02 8.38
N LYS A 305 -4.96 20.77 8.49
CA LYS A 305 -4.07 20.69 9.64
C LYS A 305 -4.78 20.91 10.98
N GLN A 306 -5.92 21.60 10.99
CA GLN A 306 -6.80 21.75 12.17
C GLN A 306 -7.92 20.68 12.22
N LYS A 307 -8.35 20.14 11.07
CA LYS A 307 -9.44 19.15 10.96
C LYS A 307 -9.00 17.74 11.39
N TYR A 308 -7.75 17.39 11.17
CA TYR A 308 -7.17 16.09 11.51
C TYR A 308 -6.21 16.18 12.71
N ASP A 309 -6.33 17.22 13.52
CA ASP A 309 -5.73 17.24 14.84
C ASP A 309 -6.50 16.20 15.69
N PHE A 310 -5.93 15.01 15.85
CA PHE A 310 -6.55 13.88 16.55
C PHE A 310 -6.36 13.95 18.07
N ASP A 311 -6.01 15.14 18.60
CA ASP A 311 -5.78 15.46 20.01
C ASP A 311 -7.00 15.26 20.93
#